data_AF-A0A1F8PDN1-F1
#
_entry.id   AF-A0A1F8PDN1-F1
#
_cell.length_a   1.000
_cell.length_b   1.000
_cell.length_c   1.000
_cell.angle_alpha   90.00
_cell.angle_beta   90.00
_cell.angle_gamma   90.00
#
_symmetry.space_group_name_H-M   'P 1'
#
loop_
_entity.id
_entity.type
_entity.pdbx_description
1 polymer ?
#
loop_
_entity_poly.entity_id
_entity_poly.type
_entity_poly.pdbx_seq_one_letter_code
_entity_poly.pdbx_strand_id
1 'polypeptide(L)'
;MTVSKSKSRQNAYFMILCSLLFSIFLSYCGKATVSPQPISGTDVISIPETVPVEDTEISPTVLPSQVAEAPSPESAAAIPTVADHLGLSLAIFASDNFVGSGNCAICHSNLSDQAGNDVSNDSHWRSAMMANSAKDPFWQAKVSSEVARNPELKAVIEDKCADCHTPMVHTETSARGETVMLFEAGVLNPDNFQSVSALDGVSCTLCHQIQDLNLGEEDSFSGGYAIDTDALAPDRPIFCPSKDPFEQLMINTMGYKPVYGQ
;
A
#
# COMPACT_ATOMS: atom_id res chain seq x y z
N MET A 1 26.18 -21.57 57.46
CA MET A 1 24.82 -20.99 57.52
C MET A 1 24.89 -19.46 57.47
N THR A 2 25.12 -18.84 56.30
CA THR A 2 25.20 -17.36 56.19
C THR A 2 24.77 -16.80 54.83
N VAL A 3 24.50 -17.64 53.83
CA VAL A 3 24.16 -17.18 52.46
C VAL A 3 22.65 -16.88 52.29
N SER A 4 21.77 -17.48 53.12
CA SER A 4 20.31 -17.35 52.95
C SER A 4 19.73 -15.99 53.34
N LYS A 5 20.35 -15.28 54.32
CA LYS A 5 19.84 -13.97 54.80
C LYS A 5 20.06 -12.81 53.82
N SER A 6 21.02 -12.91 52.90
CA SER A 6 21.34 -11.86 51.92
C SER A 6 20.29 -11.77 50.81
N LYS A 7 19.89 -12.92 50.25
CA LYS A 7 18.88 -13.04 49.19
C LYS A 7 17.49 -12.57 49.62
N SER A 8 17.13 -12.84 50.89
CA SER A 8 15.85 -12.39 51.47
C SER A 8 15.75 -10.87 51.60
N ARG A 9 16.87 -10.18 51.86
CA ARG A 9 16.88 -8.71 51.95
C ARG A 9 16.83 -8.05 50.57
N GLN A 10 17.56 -8.58 49.58
CA GLN A 10 17.50 -8.06 48.20
C GLN A 10 16.10 -8.17 47.58
N ASN A 11 15.39 -9.28 47.83
CA ASN A 11 14.03 -9.46 47.33
C ASN A 11 13.02 -8.49 47.99
N ALA A 12 13.23 -8.15 49.26
CA ALA A 12 12.38 -7.17 49.96
C ALA A 12 12.58 -5.75 49.42
N TYR A 13 13.82 -5.35 49.10
CA TYR A 13 14.09 -4.04 48.48
C TYR A 13 13.53 -3.94 47.05
N PHE A 14 13.59 -5.02 46.27
CA PHE A 14 13.03 -5.04 44.92
C PHE A 14 11.50 -4.91 44.92
N MET A 15 10.79 -5.58 45.83
CA MET A 15 9.33 -5.44 45.94
C MET A 15 8.88 -4.07 46.44
N ILE A 16 9.63 -3.43 47.36
CA ILE A 16 9.30 -2.08 47.84
C ILE A 16 9.52 -1.04 46.73
N LEU A 17 10.59 -1.17 45.95
CA LEU A 17 10.88 -0.28 44.82
C LEU A 17 9.83 -0.39 43.71
N CYS A 18 9.38 -1.61 43.40
CA CYS A 18 8.35 -1.87 42.39
C CYS A 18 6.96 -1.32 42.82
N SER A 19 6.63 -1.41 44.11
CA SER A 19 5.38 -0.88 44.67
C SER A 19 5.33 0.65 44.68
N LEU A 20 6.48 1.32 44.91
CA LEU A 20 6.59 2.78 44.85
C LEU A 20 6.50 3.29 43.41
N LEU A 21 7.11 2.60 42.44
CA LEU A 21 7.04 2.98 41.02
C LEU A 21 5.63 2.79 40.43
N PHE A 22 4.91 1.74 40.84
CA PHE A 22 3.52 1.52 40.43
C PHE A 22 2.56 2.60 40.97
N SER A 23 2.82 3.08 42.20
CA SER A 23 2.03 4.15 42.82
C SER A 23 2.24 5.51 42.14
N ILE A 24 3.44 5.77 41.60
CA ILE A 24 3.72 6.99 40.83
C ILE A 24 3.04 6.95 39.45
N PHE A 25 2.97 5.78 38.82
CA PHE A 25 2.27 5.59 37.53
C PHE A 25 0.75 5.81 37.63
N LEU A 26 0.11 5.37 38.71
CA LEU A 26 -1.34 5.61 38.91
C LEU A 26 -1.69 7.09 39.15
N SER A 27 -0.75 7.88 39.67
CA SER A 27 -0.98 9.32 39.94
C SER A 27 -0.92 10.18 38.67
N TYR A 28 -0.34 9.67 37.58
CA TYR A 28 -0.21 10.40 36.31
C TYR A 28 -1.37 10.14 35.33
N CYS A 29 -2.28 9.22 35.64
CA CYS A 29 -3.42 8.85 34.80
C CYS A 29 -4.71 9.62 35.11
N GLY A 30 -4.59 10.86 35.61
CA GLY A 30 -5.73 11.64 36.07
C GLY A 30 -5.61 13.11 35.71
N LYS A 31 -5.91 13.46 34.45
CA LYS A 31 -6.58 14.70 33.96
C LYS A 31 -6.15 15.04 32.53
N ALA A 32 -6.85 14.48 31.56
CA ALA A 32 -6.99 15.09 30.24
C ALA A 32 -8.37 14.74 29.68
N THR A 33 -9.42 15.35 30.24
CA THR A 33 -10.75 15.33 29.65
C THR A 33 -10.85 16.50 28.67
N VAL A 34 -10.53 16.27 27.40
CA VAL A 34 -10.91 17.19 26.32
C VAL A 34 -12.35 16.85 25.96
N SER A 35 -13.27 17.75 26.31
CA SER A 35 -14.67 17.69 25.91
C SER A 35 -14.78 18.18 24.46
N PRO A 36 -15.42 17.42 23.53
CA PRO A 36 -15.68 17.93 22.19
C PRO A 36 -16.73 19.04 22.29
N GLN A 37 -16.37 20.26 21.86
CA GLN A 37 -17.36 21.30 21.61
C GLN A 37 -18.09 21.01 20.29
N PRO A 38 -19.42 21.15 20.23
CA PRO A 38 -20.16 21.00 18.98
C PRO A 38 -19.86 22.19 18.06
N ILE A 39 -19.40 21.90 16.85
CA ILE A 39 -19.23 22.91 15.80
C ILE A 39 -20.63 23.25 15.28
N SER A 40 -21.22 24.31 15.84
CA SER A 40 -22.40 24.96 15.30
C SER A 40 -21.95 25.91 14.19
N GLY A 41 -22.15 25.53 12.94
CA GLY A 41 -21.81 26.35 11.78
C GLY A 41 -22.42 25.78 10.51
N THR A 42 -23.70 26.09 10.30
CA THR A 42 -24.35 26.00 8.99
C THR A 42 -23.73 27.04 8.06
N ASP A 43 -22.68 26.66 7.33
CA ASP A 43 -22.25 27.38 6.12
C ASP A 43 -22.26 26.39 4.96
N VAL A 44 -23.48 26.06 4.53
CA VAL A 44 -23.73 25.42 3.24
C VAL A 44 -23.36 26.46 2.18
N ILE A 45 -22.22 26.27 1.51
CA ILE A 45 -21.94 26.97 0.25
C ILE A 45 -22.99 26.49 -0.75
N SER A 46 -24.00 27.32 -0.98
CA SER A 46 -25.01 27.15 -2.00
C SER A 46 -24.35 27.16 -3.38
N ILE A 47 -24.33 26.00 -4.04
CA ILE A 47 -23.98 25.87 -5.45
C ILE A 47 -25.13 26.49 -6.26
N PRO A 48 -24.89 27.49 -7.11
CA PRO A 48 -25.95 28.01 -7.97
C PRO A 48 -26.35 26.94 -9.00
N GLU A 49 -27.65 26.68 -9.02
CA GLU A 49 -28.33 25.82 -9.99
C GLU A 49 -28.29 26.47 -11.39
N THR A 50 -27.86 25.69 -12.38
CA THR A 50 -27.95 25.93 -13.84
C THR A 50 -27.16 27.11 -14.43
N VAL A 51 -26.00 26.82 -15.01
CA VAL A 51 -25.44 27.62 -16.12
C VAL A 51 -25.98 27.03 -17.43
N PRO A 52 -26.63 27.81 -18.31
CA PRO A 52 -27.02 27.33 -19.63
C PRO A 52 -25.76 27.02 -20.46
N VAL A 53 -25.66 25.79 -20.96
CA VAL A 53 -24.67 25.43 -21.97
C VAL A 53 -25.19 25.97 -23.31
N GLU A 54 -24.55 27.01 -23.83
CA GLU A 54 -24.78 27.50 -25.18
C GLU A 54 -23.90 26.70 -26.14
N ASP A 55 -24.52 25.91 -27.02
CA ASP A 55 -23.85 25.11 -28.04
C ASP A 55 -23.18 26.04 -29.07
N THR A 56 -21.94 26.40 -28.82
CA THR A 56 -21.11 27.08 -29.82
C THR A 56 -20.40 26.01 -30.65
N GLU A 57 -20.83 25.81 -31.89
CA GLU A 57 -20.10 25.01 -32.88
C GLU A 57 -18.70 25.58 -33.09
N ILE A 58 -17.68 24.89 -32.59
CA ILE A 58 -16.28 25.19 -32.92
C ILE A 58 -15.97 24.53 -34.26
N SER A 59 -16.01 25.33 -35.32
CA SER A 59 -15.49 24.95 -36.64
C SER A 59 -13.96 24.82 -36.56
N PRO A 60 -13.36 23.68 -36.96
CA PRO A 60 -11.90 23.52 -36.91
C PRO A 60 -11.24 24.36 -38.00
N THR A 61 -10.49 25.38 -37.59
CA THR A 61 -9.57 26.11 -38.48
C THR A 61 -8.41 25.20 -38.86
N VAL A 62 -8.32 24.86 -40.15
CA VAL A 62 -7.25 24.06 -40.74
C VAL A 62 -5.93 24.86 -40.72
N LEU A 63 -4.93 24.37 -39.99
CA LEU A 63 -3.56 24.87 -40.08
C LEU A 63 -2.91 24.37 -41.39
N PRO A 64 -2.09 25.16 -42.10
CA PRO A 64 -1.45 24.70 -43.33
C PRO A 64 -0.48 23.54 -43.06
N SER A 65 -0.72 22.43 -43.74
CA SER A 65 0.12 21.24 -43.72
C SER A 65 1.39 21.50 -44.55
N GLN A 66 2.49 21.86 -43.88
CA GLN A 66 3.82 21.75 -44.49
C GLN A 66 4.31 20.31 -44.31
N VAL A 67 4.11 19.50 -45.35
CA VAL A 67 4.70 18.17 -45.45
C VAL A 67 6.19 18.36 -45.73
N ALA A 68 7.01 18.19 -44.69
CA ALA A 68 8.44 17.96 -44.89
C ALA A 68 8.62 16.55 -45.46
N GLU A 69 9.31 16.45 -46.59
CA GLU A 69 9.60 15.20 -47.28
C GLU A 69 10.48 14.30 -46.41
N ALA A 70 10.00 13.08 -46.14
CA ALA A 70 10.68 12.12 -45.29
C ALA A 70 11.94 11.56 -45.99
N PRO A 71 13.08 11.40 -45.31
CA PRO A 71 14.26 10.80 -45.90
C PRO A 71 14.07 9.30 -46.17
N SER A 72 14.69 8.85 -47.27
CA SER A 72 14.73 7.49 -47.83
C SER A 72 15.04 6.36 -46.82
N PRO A 73 14.46 5.16 -46.96
CA PRO A 73 14.59 4.07 -45.98
C PRO A 73 15.86 3.26 -46.22
N GLU A 74 17.02 3.77 -45.77
CA GLU A 74 18.27 2.99 -45.82
C GLU A 74 19.01 2.92 -44.48
N SER A 75 18.32 3.20 -43.37
CA SER A 75 18.82 2.83 -42.04
C SER A 75 17.67 2.65 -41.06
N ALA A 76 16.82 1.67 -41.32
CA ALA A 76 15.99 1.11 -40.25
C ALA A 76 16.93 0.27 -39.38
N ALA A 77 17.49 0.89 -38.34
CA ALA A 77 18.06 0.14 -37.23
C ALA A 77 17.01 -0.88 -36.77
N ALA A 78 17.42 -2.14 -36.67
CA ALA A 78 16.54 -3.25 -36.34
C ALA A 78 15.70 -2.90 -35.10
N ILE A 79 14.38 -2.99 -35.22
CA ILE A 79 13.48 -2.99 -34.07
C ILE A 79 13.93 -4.15 -33.18
N PRO A 80 14.27 -3.93 -31.91
CA PRO A 80 14.64 -5.02 -31.01
C PRO A 80 13.49 -6.01 -30.98
N THR A 81 13.78 -7.27 -31.30
CA THR A 81 12.82 -8.36 -31.16
C THR A 81 12.37 -8.45 -29.70
N VAL A 82 11.08 -8.73 -29.47
CA VAL A 82 10.37 -8.85 -28.18
C VAL A 82 11.10 -9.68 -27.09
N ALA A 83 12.14 -10.42 -27.45
CA ALA A 83 13.01 -11.16 -26.53
C ALA A 83 13.85 -10.28 -25.58
N ASP A 84 14.08 -9.00 -25.89
CA ASP A 84 14.94 -8.10 -25.08
C ASP A 84 14.20 -7.37 -23.95
N HIS A 85 12.93 -7.72 -23.69
CA HIS A 85 12.16 -7.17 -22.57
C HIS A 85 11.78 -8.29 -21.61
N LEU A 86 12.77 -9.10 -21.22
CA LEU A 86 12.65 -9.87 -19.99
C LEU A 86 12.52 -8.85 -18.86
N GLY A 87 11.29 -8.44 -18.57
CA GLY A 87 10.99 -7.51 -17.49
C GLY A 87 11.65 -8.00 -16.21
N LEU A 88 11.99 -7.06 -15.32
CA LEU A 88 12.64 -7.38 -14.04
C LEU A 88 11.90 -8.52 -13.31
N SER A 89 12.61 -9.34 -12.53
CA SER A 89 11.95 -10.35 -11.70
C SER A 89 10.86 -9.72 -10.82
N LEU A 90 9.78 -10.46 -10.57
CA LEU A 90 8.78 -10.07 -9.59
C LEU A 90 9.40 -9.98 -8.19
N ALA A 91 8.83 -9.14 -7.32
CA ALA A 91 9.38 -8.91 -5.99
C ALA A 91 9.24 -10.16 -5.13
N ILE A 92 10.35 -10.61 -4.53
CA ILE A 92 10.35 -11.70 -3.55
C ILE A 92 10.76 -11.12 -2.21
N PHE A 93 9.78 -11.02 -1.32
CA PHE A 93 9.97 -10.63 0.08
C PHE A 93 8.91 -11.31 0.95
N ALA A 94 9.17 -11.34 2.25
CA ALA A 94 8.17 -11.63 3.27
C ALA A 94 8.37 -10.64 4.42
N SER A 95 7.28 -10.04 4.87
CA SER A 95 7.20 -9.16 6.03
C SER A 95 6.17 -9.71 7.02
N ASP A 96 5.82 -8.96 8.05
CA ASP A 96 4.89 -9.43 9.09
C ASP A 96 3.50 -9.73 8.51
N ASN A 97 3.05 -8.91 7.54
CA ASN A 97 1.71 -8.97 7.00
C ASN A 97 1.62 -9.32 5.51
N PHE A 98 2.71 -9.19 4.77
CA PHE A 98 2.70 -9.28 3.30
C PHE A 98 3.79 -10.19 2.76
N VAL A 99 3.51 -10.81 1.62
CA VAL A 99 4.53 -11.43 0.77
C VAL A 99 4.48 -10.82 -0.62
N GLY A 100 5.65 -10.74 -1.26
CA GLY A 100 5.78 -10.14 -2.59
C GLY A 100 5.17 -10.97 -3.72
N SER A 101 4.79 -10.30 -4.79
CA SER A 101 4.15 -10.85 -6.00
C SER A 101 4.88 -12.05 -6.60
N GLY A 102 6.22 -12.09 -6.49
CA GLY A 102 7.04 -13.19 -6.98
C GLY A 102 6.78 -14.51 -6.26
N ASN A 103 6.36 -14.48 -4.99
CA ASN A 103 5.94 -15.68 -4.28
C ASN A 103 4.62 -16.21 -4.86
N CYS A 104 3.66 -15.33 -5.15
CA CYS A 104 2.37 -15.71 -5.74
C CYS A 104 2.53 -16.30 -7.15
N ALA A 105 3.43 -15.73 -7.95
CA ALA A 105 3.71 -16.15 -9.32
C ALA A 105 4.20 -17.62 -9.44
N ILE A 106 4.77 -18.20 -8.37
CA ILE A 106 5.21 -19.61 -8.36
C ILE A 106 4.07 -20.56 -8.79
N CYS A 107 2.82 -20.24 -8.42
CA CYS A 107 1.65 -21.05 -8.75
C CYS A 107 0.61 -20.32 -9.60
N HIS A 108 0.70 -18.99 -9.70
CA HIS A 108 -0.26 -18.17 -10.44
C HIS A 108 0.24 -17.68 -11.81
N SER A 109 1.41 -18.15 -12.24
CA SER A 109 1.92 -18.02 -13.61
C SER A 109 1.69 -19.29 -14.44
N ASN A 110 1.77 -19.15 -15.76
CA ASN A 110 1.59 -20.22 -16.76
C ASN A 110 0.26 -20.98 -16.61
N LEU A 111 -0.79 -20.25 -16.24
CA LEU A 111 -2.14 -20.78 -16.16
C LEU A 111 -2.84 -20.62 -17.51
N SER A 112 -3.63 -21.61 -17.90
CA SER A 112 -4.44 -21.52 -19.12
C SER A 112 -5.85 -22.02 -18.88
N ASP A 113 -6.82 -21.40 -19.56
CA ASP A 113 -8.20 -21.87 -19.56
C ASP A 113 -8.40 -23.10 -20.48
N GLN A 114 -9.64 -23.60 -20.59
CA GLN A 114 -9.97 -24.76 -21.42
C GLN A 114 -9.75 -24.52 -22.93
N ALA A 115 -9.74 -23.26 -23.37
CA ALA A 115 -9.46 -22.89 -24.75
C ALA A 115 -7.96 -22.65 -25.00
N GLY A 116 -7.13 -22.72 -23.96
CA GLY A 116 -5.69 -22.49 -24.04
C GLY A 116 -5.30 -21.00 -23.95
N ASN A 117 -6.21 -20.11 -23.56
CA ASN A 117 -5.87 -18.70 -23.33
C ASN A 117 -5.10 -18.57 -22.02
N ASP A 118 -4.11 -17.66 -21.98
CA ASP A 118 -3.39 -17.32 -20.76
C ASP A 118 -4.34 -16.67 -19.75
N VAL A 119 -4.36 -17.22 -18.53
CA VAL A 119 -5.08 -16.69 -17.37
C VAL A 119 -4.16 -16.52 -16.17
N SER A 120 -2.86 -16.34 -16.43
CA SER A 120 -1.85 -16.07 -15.42
C SER A 120 -2.13 -14.72 -14.75
N ASN A 121 -2.35 -14.74 -13.44
CA ASN A 121 -2.74 -13.54 -12.72
C ASN A 121 -1.57 -12.57 -12.58
N ASP A 122 -0.35 -13.09 -12.46
CA ASP A 122 0.86 -12.29 -12.34
C ASP A 122 1.15 -11.51 -13.63
N SER A 123 0.97 -12.12 -14.81
CA SER A 123 1.21 -11.47 -16.10
C SER A 123 0.23 -10.31 -16.31
N HIS A 124 -1.06 -10.56 -16.04
CA HIS A 124 -2.11 -9.54 -16.10
C HIS A 124 -1.87 -8.40 -15.09
N TRP A 125 -1.66 -8.72 -13.82
CA TRP A 125 -1.40 -7.73 -12.77
C TRP A 125 -0.15 -6.89 -13.08
N ARG A 126 0.95 -7.52 -13.51
CA ARG A 126 2.23 -6.85 -13.77
C ARG A 126 2.12 -5.79 -14.87
N SER A 127 1.23 -6.00 -15.83
CA SER A 127 0.96 -5.05 -16.91
C SER A 127 0.05 -3.88 -16.51
N ALA A 128 -0.60 -3.95 -15.35
CA ALA A 128 -1.55 -2.95 -14.89
C ALA A 128 -0.87 -1.80 -14.12
N MET A 129 -1.61 -0.70 -13.94
CA MET A 129 -1.15 0.43 -13.12
C MET A 129 -0.93 0.05 -11.64
N MET A 130 -1.63 -0.97 -11.13
CA MET A 130 -1.46 -1.46 -9.76
C MET A 130 -0.02 -1.93 -9.48
N ALA A 131 0.57 -2.73 -10.36
CA ALA A 131 1.96 -3.21 -10.22
C ALA A 131 3.02 -2.12 -10.43
N ASN A 132 2.60 -0.97 -10.98
CA ASN A 132 3.46 0.15 -11.34
C ASN A 132 3.16 1.40 -10.49
N SER A 133 2.27 1.31 -9.49
CA SER A 133 1.79 2.45 -8.71
C SER A 133 2.92 3.23 -8.05
N ALA A 134 3.90 2.52 -7.47
CA ALA A 134 5.07 3.12 -6.85
C ALA A 134 6.21 3.41 -7.85
N LYS A 135 6.20 2.77 -9.02
CA LYS A 135 7.26 2.86 -10.03
C LYS A 135 7.01 3.96 -11.05
N ASP A 136 5.77 4.48 -11.14
CA ASP A 136 5.39 5.50 -12.10
C ASP A 136 6.20 6.79 -11.87
N PRO A 137 7.06 7.20 -12.83
CA PRO A 137 7.87 8.41 -12.69
C PRO A 137 7.02 9.69 -12.67
N PHE A 138 5.82 9.69 -13.29
CA PHE A 138 4.93 10.84 -13.22
C PHE A 138 4.35 11.02 -11.82
N TRP A 139 3.93 9.91 -11.19
CA TRP A 139 3.54 9.92 -9.78
C TRP A 139 4.67 10.43 -8.89
N GLN A 140 5.87 9.86 -8.98
CA GLN A 140 7.00 10.30 -8.14
C GLN A 140 7.35 11.78 -8.33
N ALA A 141 7.33 12.27 -9.58
CA ALA A 141 7.55 13.68 -9.90
C ALA A 141 6.44 14.57 -9.32
N LYS A 142 5.19 14.10 -9.34
CA LYS A 142 4.05 14.83 -8.79
C LYS A 142 4.12 14.94 -7.27
N VAL A 143 4.37 13.84 -6.56
CA VAL A 143 4.50 13.86 -5.09
C VAL A 143 5.69 14.71 -4.66
N SER A 144 6.86 14.56 -5.30
CA SER A 144 8.02 15.40 -5.00
C SER A 144 7.77 16.89 -5.28
N SER A 145 7.00 17.23 -6.32
CA SER A 145 6.56 18.61 -6.58
C SER A 145 5.62 19.14 -5.51
N GLU A 146 4.73 18.31 -4.95
CA GLU A 146 3.84 18.71 -3.85
C GLU A 146 4.61 18.97 -2.56
N VAL A 147 5.56 18.09 -2.22
CA VAL A 147 6.48 18.27 -1.10
C VAL A 147 7.34 19.54 -1.27
N ALA A 148 7.89 19.78 -2.46
CA ALA A 148 8.71 20.96 -2.71
C ALA A 148 7.94 22.28 -2.60
N ARG A 149 6.64 22.27 -2.93
CA ARG A 149 5.77 23.45 -2.82
C ARG A 149 5.21 23.67 -1.41
N ASN A 150 5.13 22.62 -0.59
CA ASN A 150 4.56 22.66 0.76
C ASN A 150 5.45 21.85 1.72
N PRO A 151 6.69 22.30 1.99
CA PRO A 151 7.66 21.53 2.78
C PRO A 151 7.16 21.23 4.21
N GLU A 152 6.33 22.09 4.78
CA GLU A 152 5.69 21.91 6.08
C GLU A 152 4.65 20.78 6.11
N LEU A 153 4.15 20.37 4.94
CA LEU A 153 3.19 19.26 4.78
C LEU A 153 3.85 17.97 4.27
N LYS A 154 5.20 17.91 4.16
CA LYS A 154 5.93 16.77 3.60
C LYS A 154 5.45 15.43 4.16
N ALA A 155 5.39 15.30 5.49
CA ALA A 155 4.96 14.07 6.14
C ALA A 155 3.51 13.68 5.78
N VAL A 156 2.59 14.65 5.77
CA VAL A 156 1.18 14.43 5.44
C VAL A 156 1.01 14.02 3.98
N ILE A 157 1.74 14.66 3.06
CA ILE A 157 1.68 14.36 1.63
C ILE A 157 2.23 12.96 1.35
N GLU A 158 3.42 12.65 1.89
CA GLU A 158 4.05 11.35 1.65
C GLU A 158 3.24 10.20 2.22
N ASP A 159 2.75 10.34 3.46
CA ASP A 159 1.85 9.37 4.09
C ASP A 159 0.59 9.16 3.25
N LYS A 160 -0.04 10.27 2.82
CA LYS A 160 -1.29 10.18 2.05
C LYS A 160 -1.11 9.51 0.69
N CYS A 161 0.01 9.77 0.02
CA CYS A 161 0.30 9.13 -1.26
C CYS A 161 0.72 7.66 -1.09
N ALA A 162 1.41 7.33 0.01
CA ALA A 162 1.83 5.97 0.33
C ALA A 162 0.65 5.01 0.54
N ASP A 163 -0.45 5.53 1.10
CA ASP A 163 -1.71 4.82 1.39
C ASP A 163 -2.27 4.06 0.18
N CYS A 164 -2.11 4.62 -1.02
CA CYS A 164 -2.58 4.01 -2.27
C CYS A 164 -1.46 3.48 -3.17
N HIS A 165 -0.28 4.12 -3.19
CA HIS A 165 0.77 3.78 -4.15
C HIS A 165 1.82 2.82 -3.62
N THR A 166 2.04 2.78 -2.30
CA THR A 166 2.93 1.83 -1.59
C THR A 166 2.20 1.17 -0.41
N PRO A 167 0.99 0.62 -0.63
CA PRO A 167 0.01 0.38 0.43
C PRO A 167 0.41 -0.70 1.43
N MET A 168 1.17 -1.72 1.01
CA MET A 168 1.65 -2.77 1.92
C MET A 168 2.59 -2.19 2.99
N VAL A 169 3.56 -1.37 2.55
CA VAL A 169 4.50 -0.70 3.46
C VAL A 169 3.80 0.34 4.32
N HIS A 170 2.83 1.07 3.77
CA HIS A 170 1.98 1.96 4.56
C HIS A 170 1.26 1.20 5.67
N THR A 171 0.56 0.10 5.33
CA THR A 171 -0.17 -0.70 6.30
C THR A 171 0.72 -1.18 7.45
N GLU A 172 1.90 -1.73 7.16
CA GLU A 172 2.80 -2.22 8.22
C GLU A 172 3.42 -1.11 9.06
N THR A 173 3.73 0.02 8.44
CA THR A 173 4.31 1.18 9.14
C THR A 173 3.26 1.80 10.07
N SER A 174 2.04 1.96 9.58
CA SER A 174 0.89 2.44 10.35
C SER A 174 0.52 1.49 11.49
N ALA A 175 0.61 0.16 11.29
CA ALA A 175 0.42 -0.83 12.34
C ALA A 175 1.44 -0.72 13.50
N ARG A 176 2.64 -0.17 13.23
CA ARG A 176 3.65 0.17 14.25
C ARG A 176 3.47 1.55 14.89
N GLY A 177 2.47 2.32 14.47
CA GLY A 177 2.26 3.71 14.89
C GLY A 177 3.28 4.68 14.30
N GLU A 178 3.90 4.30 13.18
CA GLU A 178 4.88 5.11 12.45
C GLU A 178 4.23 5.71 11.18
N THR A 179 4.90 6.70 10.58
CA THR A 179 4.47 7.34 9.33
C THR A 179 5.44 6.98 8.22
N VAL A 180 4.94 6.71 7.01
CA VAL A 180 5.80 6.39 5.86
C VAL A 180 6.54 7.64 5.39
N MET A 181 7.83 7.47 5.11
CA MET A 181 8.62 8.42 4.31
C MET A 181 8.84 7.81 2.92
N LEU A 182 8.47 8.53 1.87
CA LEU A 182 8.63 8.07 0.49
C LEU A 182 10.03 8.37 -0.04
N PHE A 183 10.51 9.61 0.12
CA PHE A 183 11.76 10.09 -0.49
C PHE A 183 12.95 10.09 0.50
N GLU A 184 14.12 10.54 0.03
CA GLU A 184 15.37 10.62 0.81
C GLU A 184 15.84 9.24 1.29
N ALA A 185 15.86 8.98 2.60
CA ALA A 185 16.12 7.65 3.18
C ALA A 185 14.85 6.77 3.23
N GLY A 186 13.74 7.27 2.68
CA GLY A 186 12.43 6.62 2.64
C GLY A 186 12.36 5.42 1.69
N VAL A 187 11.15 4.92 1.50
CA VAL A 187 10.89 3.59 0.94
C VAL A 187 11.03 3.53 -0.59
N LEU A 188 11.10 4.68 -1.28
CA LEU A 188 11.46 4.72 -2.70
C LEU A 188 12.97 4.72 -2.93
N ASN A 189 13.79 4.84 -1.89
CA ASN A 189 15.23 4.70 -2.00
C ASN A 189 15.60 3.20 -2.09
N PRO A 190 16.33 2.76 -3.13
CA PRO A 190 16.71 1.35 -3.30
C PRO A 190 17.57 0.78 -2.16
N ASP A 191 18.25 1.63 -1.38
CA ASP A 191 19.05 1.20 -0.22
C ASP A 191 18.18 0.97 1.04
N ASN A 192 16.91 1.39 1.03
CA ASN A 192 15.98 1.12 2.12
C ASN A 192 15.52 -0.34 2.06
N PHE A 193 15.55 -1.05 3.19
CA PHE A 193 15.16 -2.47 3.28
C PHE A 193 13.69 -2.73 2.88
N GLN A 194 12.81 -1.73 3.00
CA GLN A 194 11.40 -1.80 2.59
C GLN A 194 11.19 -1.42 1.12
N SER A 195 12.25 -1.06 0.38
CA SER A 195 12.09 -0.60 -1.00
C SER A 195 11.51 -1.67 -1.91
N VAL A 196 11.87 -2.93 -1.72
CA VAL A 196 11.33 -4.04 -2.49
C VAL A 196 9.82 -4.19 -2.29
N SER A 197 9.32 -4.07 -1.05
CA SER A 197 7.87 -4.15 -0.78
C SER A 197 7.12 -2.89 -1.19
N ALA A 198 7.72 -1.71 -1.08
CA ALA A 198 7.14 -0.46 -1.56
C ALA A 198 6.98 -0.47 -3.08
N LEU A 199 8.03 -0.89 -3.81
CA LEU A 199 8.04 -0.89 -5.27
C LEU A 199 7.20 -2.01 -5.89
N ASP A 200 6.79 -3.02 -5.11
CA ASP A 200 5.80 -4.02 -5.57
C ASP A 200 4.39 -3.41 -5.69
N GLY A 201 4.17 -2.20 -5.17
CA GLY A 201 2.98 -1.38 -5.42
C GLY A 201 1.71 -1.96 -4.80
N VAL A 202 0.59 -1.80 -5.49
CA VAL A 202 -0.70 -2.42 -5.14
C VAL A 202 -0.62 -3.90 -5.55
N SER A 203 -0.09 -4.75 -4.68
CA SER A 203 0.23 -6.16 -4.96
C SER A 203 -0.85 -7.14 -4.50
N CYS A 204 -0.67 -8.42 -4.83
CA CYS A 204 -1.62 -9.50 -4.58
C CYS A 204 -2.06 -9.56 -3.12
N THR A 205 -1.09 -9.56 -2.20
CA THR A 205 -1.36 -9.70 -0.76
C THR A 205 -1.99 -8.45 -0.16
N LEU A 206 -1.94 -7.29 -0.81
CA LEU A 206 -2.77 -6.16 -0.36
C LEU A 206 -4.24 -6.41 -0.68
N CYS A 207 -4.58 -6.46 -1.98
CA CYS A 207 -5.96 -6.47 -2.42
C CYS A 207 -6.73 -7.67 -1.87
N HIS A 208 -6.07 -8.82 -1.80
CA HIS A 208 -6.71 -10.03 -1.31
C HIS A 208 -6.80 -10.10 0.23
N GLN A 209 -6.25 -9.15 0.99
CA GLN A 209 -6.43 -9.08 2.45
C GLN A 209 -7.46 -8.02 2.88
N ILE A 210 -8.02 -7.24 1.94
CA ILE A 210 -9.02 -6.22 2.24
C ILE A 210 -10.26 -6.89 2.84
N GLN A 211 -10.63 -6.46 4.05
CA GLN A 211 -11.80 -6.95 4.76
C GLN A 211 -13.09 -6.33 4.19
N ASP A 212 -14.23 -6.96 4.44
CA ASP A 212 -15.58 -6.46 4.12
C ASP A 212 -16.05 -5.35 5.09
N LEU A 213 -15.15 -4.78 5.88
CA LEU A 213 -15.46 -3.78 6.87
C LEU A 213 -15.68 -2.40 6.23
N ASN A 214 -16.90 -1.90 6.34
CA ASN A 214 -17.32 -0.55 5.93
C ASN A 214 -17.13 -0.25 4.43
N LEU A 215 -16.94 -1.27 3.57
CA LEU A 215 -16.81 -1.06 2.13
C LEU A 215 -18.08 -0.40 1.57
N GLY A 216 -17.91 0.75 0.92
CA GLY A 216 -19.01 1.56 0.39
C GLY A 216 -19.44 2.71 1.31
N GLU A 217 -18.94 2.75 2.54
CA GLU A 217 -19.13 3.86 3.49
C GLU A 217 -17.93 4.83 3.47
N GLU A 218 -18.16 6.07 3.89
CA GLU A 218 -17.15 7.15 3.85
C GLU A 218 -15.84 6.80 4.56
N ASP A 219 -15.93 6.04 5.66
CA ASP A 219 -14.77 5.58 6.44
C ASP A 219 -13.81 4.70 5.62
N SER A 220 -14.30 4.03 4.57
CA SER A 220 -13.47 3.19 3.68
C SER A 220 -12.85 3.96 2.51
N PHE A 221 -13.27 5.22 2.28
CA PHE A 221 -12.84 5.98 1.12
C PHE A 221 -11.39 6.44 1.26
N SER A 222 -10.79 6.77 0.11
CA SER A 222 -9.44 7.33 0.05
C SER A 222 -8.38 6.48 0.75
N GLY A 223 -8.46 5.15 0.69
CA GLY A 223 -7.47 4.27 1.32
C GLY A 223 -7.86 3.78 2.73
N GLY A 224 -9.04 4.15 3.24
CA GLY A 224 -9.56 3.68 4.53
C GLY A 224 -10.02 2.21 4.58
N TYR A 225 -9.59 1.38 3.65
CA TYR A 225 -9.91 -0.06 3.68
C TYR A 225 -9.21 -0.74 4.86
N ALA A 226 -9.85 -1.76 5.43
CA ALA A 226 -9.29 -2.49 6.56
C ALA A 226 -8.44 -3.70 6.11
N ILE A 227 -7.28 -3.87 6.74
CA ILE A 227 -6.44 -5.07 6.67
C ILE A 227 -6.30 -5.61 8.10
N ASP A 228 -6.55 -6.89 8.30
CA ASP A 228 -6.31 -7.55 9.58
C ASP A 228 -4.81 -7.80 9.76
N THR A 229 -4.15 -6.93 10.53
CA THR A 229 -2.72 -7.07 10.85
C THR A 229 -2.45 -7.97 12.06
N ASP A 230 -3.49 -8.40 12.78
CA ASP A 230 -3.38 -9.27 13.95
C ASP A 230 -3.49 -10.76 13.57
N ALA A 231 -4.10 -11.07 12.42
CA ALA A 231 -4.15 -12.42 11.87
C ALA A 231 -2.75 -12.99 11.60
N LEU A 232 -2.48 -14.21 12.04
CA LEU A 232 -1.16 -14.83 11.89
C LEU A 232 -1.20 -15.99 10.88
N ALA A 233 -0.08 -16.24 10.21
CA ALA A 233 0.11 -17.49 9.48
C ALA A 233 -0.05 -18.70 10.43
N PRO A 234 -0.64 -19.82 9.98
CA PRO A 234 -1.10 -20.10 8.61
C PRO A 234 -2.54 -19.64 8.30
N ASP A 235 -3.26 -19.10 9.28
CA ASP A 235 -4.70 -18.86 9.20
C ASP A 235 -5.07 -17.47 8.67
N ARG A 236 -4.07 -16.66 8.29
CA ARG A 236 -4.28 -15.33 7.71
C ARG A 236 -5.12 -15.44 6.43
N PRO A 237 -6.32 -14.83 6.38
CA PRO A 237 -7.22 -14.99 5.25
C PRO A 237 -6.67 -14.28 4.01
N ILE A 238 -6.90 -14.87 2.85
CA ILE A 238 -6.73 -14.22 1.56
C ILE A 238 -7.97 -14.50 0.69
N PHE A 239 -8.72 -13.45 0.36
CA PHE A 239 -10.04 -13.56 -0.27
C PHE A 239 -9.93 -13.78 -1.76
N CYS A 240 -10.66 -14.76 -2.30
CA CYS A 240 -10.73 -15.01 -3.73
C CYS A 240 -12.18 -15.28 -4.18
N PRO A 241 -12.48 -15.17 -5.49
CA PRO A 241 -13.83 -15.46 -6.01
C PRO A 241 -14.22 -16.95 -5.99
N SER A 242 -13.29 -17.86 -5.70
CA SER A 242 -13.57 -19.30 -5.68
C SER A 242 -14.23 -19.71 -4.36
N LYS A 243 -15.32 -20.49 -4.44
CA LYS A 243 -16.02 -21.02 -3.26
C LYS A 243 -15.26 -22.14 -2.55
N ASP A 244 -14.50 -22.93 -3.33
CA ASP A 244 -13.77 -24.10 -2.84
C ASP A 244 -12.31 -24.06 -3.35
N PRO A 245 -11.47 -23.13 -2.88
CA PRO A 245 -10.07 -23.06 -3.28
C PRO A 245 -9.27 -24.26 -2.72
N PHE A 246 -8.22 -24.68 -3.43
CA PHE A 246 -7.26 -25.63 -2.88
C PHE A 246 -6.36 -24.95 -1.84
N GLU A 247 -6.66 -25.15 -0.55
CA GLU A 247 -6.05 -24.36 0.52
C GLU A 247 -4.60 -24.75 0.84
N GLN A 248 -4.32 -26.07 0.88
CA GLN A 248 -3.13 -26.58 1.57
C GLN A 248 -1.81 -26.10 0.97
N LEU A 249 -1.74 -25.90 -0.35
CA LEU A 249 -0.52 -25.40 -1.01
C LEU A 249 -0.20 -23.96 -0.60
N MET A 250 -1.22 -23.10 -0.58
CA MET A 250 -1.07 -21.69 -0.23
C MET A 250 -0.75 -21.54 1.26
N ILE A 251 -1.42 -22.33 2.11
CA ILE A 251 -1.13 -22.40 3.55
C ILE A 251 0.33 -22.80 3.79
N ASN A 252 0.79 -23.90 3.19
CA ASN A 252 2.12 -24.44 3.45
C ASN A 252 3.26 -23.62 2.85
N THR A 253 3.00 -22.90 1.76
CA THR A 253 4.05 -22.18 1.01
C THR A 253 4.09 -20.70 1.33
N MET A 254 2.91 -20.09 1.55
CA MET A 254 2.78 -18.63 1.71
C MET A 254 2.28 -18.22 3.10
N GLY A 255 1.74 -19.15 3.89
CA GLY A 255 1.17 -18.83 5.21
C GLY A 255 -0.20 -18.14 5.15
N TYR A 256 -0.86 -18.18 4.00
CA TYR A 256 -2.22 -17.65 3.81
C TYR A 256 -3.23 -18.77 3.63
N LYS A 257 -4.41 -18.57 4.21
CA LYS A 257 -5.58 -19.42 4.02
C LYS A 257 -6.51 -18.79 2.98
N PRO A 258 -6.65 -19.37 1.78
CA PRO A 258 -7.57 -18.85 0.79
C PRO A 258 -9.01 -19.05 1.27
N VAL A 259 -9.79 -17.99 1.21
CA VAL A 259 -11.19 -17.94 1.65
C VAL A 259 -12.03 -17.31 0.55
N TYR A 260 -13.31 -17.67 0.48
CA TYR A 260 -14.23 -17.05 -0.47
C TYR A 260 -14.54 -15.61 -0.04
N GLY A 261 -14.32 -14.64 -0.94
CA GLY A 261 -14.77 -13.25 -0.76
C GLY A 261 -16.20 -13.08 -1.30
N GLN A 262 -17.10 -12.53 -0.49
CA GLN A 262 -18.51 -12.28 -0.84
C GLN A 262 -18.71 -10.91 -1.49
#